data_AF-A0A1F7BMF5-F1
#
_entry.id   AF-A0A1F7BMF5-F1
#
_cell.length_a   1.000
_cell.length_b   1.000
_cell.length_c   1.000
_cell.angle_alpha   90.00
_cell.angle_beta   90.00
_cell.angle_gamma   90.00
#
_symmetry.space_group_name_H-M   'P 1'
#
loop_
_entity.id
_entity.type
_entity.pdbx_description
1 polymer ?
#
loop_
_entity_poly.entity_id
_entity_poly.type
_entity_poly.pdbx_seq_one_letter_code
_entity_poly.pdbx_strand_id
1 'polypeptide(L)'
;MRREGFTLIEGLLVLSILGVFAGVSMPMYYRYQERNNVSLAAENATEGINRACILSQLGEHDSGWGYSITYGILYKGSSYDTRDTAYDESYPVFGGVSVTGPDEIAFHKLTCEPIGAGSITFEDGGVTTEIVVQSGGIIVRSNDKLTICHKPQNNGGNTMSVSENAWPGHQGHGDHLGECEDDEDDDDDD
;
A
#
# COMPACT_ATOMS: atom_id res chain seq x y z
N MET A 1 -52.55 -28.60 -6.12
CA MET A 1 -51.40 -27.69 -5.98
C MET A 1 -50.20 -28.33 -6.66
N ARG A 2 -49.77 -27.81 -7.82
CA ARG A 2 -48.50 -28.23 -8.44
C ARG A 2 -47.37 -27.62 -7.61
N ARG A 3 -46.43 -28.45 -7.14
CA ARG A 3 -45.19 -27.95 -6.55
C ARG A 3 -44.29 -27.58 -7.72
N GLU A 4 -44.06 -26.27 -7.90
CA GLU A 4 -43.08 -25.78 -8.84
C GLU A 4 -41.70 -25.95 -8.19
N GLY A 5 -40.84 -26.75 -8.81
CA GLY A 5 -39.48 -27.03 -8.35
C GLY A 5 -38.50 -26.74 -9.47
N PHE A 6 -37.29 -26.34 -9.11
CA PHE A 6 -36.20 -26.09 -10.05
C PHE A 6 -35.84 -27.36 -10.81
N THR A 7 -35.59 -27.22 -12.11
CA THR A 7 -35.07 -28.34 -12.91
C THR A 7 -33.59 -28.56 -12.60
N LEU A 8 -33.10 -29.79 -12.76
CA LEU A 8 -31.68 -30.10 -12.54
C LEU A 8 -30.77 -29.25 -13.45
N ILE A 9 -31.19 -28.99 -14.69
CA ILE A 9 -30.43 -28.16 -15.62
C ILE A 9 -30.41 -26.68 -15.21
N GLU A 10 -31.51 -26.16 -14.66
CA GLU A 10 -31.59 -24.80 -14.13
C GLU A 10 -30.71 -24.63 -12.88
N GLY A 11 -30.71 -25.63 -11.99
CA GLY A 11 -29.79 -25.66 -10.86
C GLY A 11 -28.31 -25.66 -11.27
N LEU A 12 -27.95 -26.48 -12.27
CA LEU A 12 -26.58 -26.51 -12.81
C LEU A 12 -26.21 -25.19 -13.50
N LEU A 13 -27.15 -24.55 -14.20
CA LEU A 13 -26.92 -23.29 -14.89
C LEU A 13 -26.75 -22.12 -13.91
N VAL A 14 -27.49 -22.10 -12.80
CA VAL A 14 -27.28 -21.10 -11.74
C VAL A 14 -25.91 -21.29 -11.09
N LEU A 15 -25.53 -22.53 -10.76
CA LEU A 15 -24.23 -22.81 -10.17
C LEU A 15 -23.07 -22.47 -11.11
N SER A 16 -23.21 -22.72 -12.41
CA SER A 16 -22.15 -22.38 -13.38
C SER A 16 -21.98 -20.86 -13.51
N ILE A 17 -23.08 -20.11 -13.58
CA ILE A 17 -23.05 -18.65 -13.64
C ILE A 17 -22.44 -18.08 -12.36
N LEU A 18 -22.84 -18.57 -11.18
CA LEU A 18 -22.25 -18.16 -9.90
C LEU A 18 -20.75 -18.47 -9.83
N GLY A 19 -20.31 -19.60 -10.37
CA GLY A 19 -18.90 -19.96 -10.46
C GLY A 19 -18.10 -18.98 -11.33
N VAL A 20 -18.63 -18.60 -12.49
CA VAL A 20 -18.00 -17.59 -13.36
C VAL A 20 -17.91 -16.23 -12.66
N PHE A 21 -18.98 -15.79 -12.00
CA PHE A 21 -18.97 -14.54 -11.25
C PHE A 21 -17.95 -14.56 -10.12
N ALA A 22 -17.92 -15.62 -9.31
CA ALA A 22 -16.95 -15.75 -8.23
C ALA A 22 -15.50 -15.74 -8.75
N GLY A 23 -15.24 -16.42 -9.87
CA GLY A 23 -13.93 -16.46 -10.51
C GLY A 23 -13.40 -15.09 -10.96
N VAL A 24 -14.29 -14.17 -11.36
CA VAL A 24 -13.91 -12.81 -11.76
C VAL A 24 -13.89 -11.85 -10.56
N SER A 25 -14.86 -11.98 -9.64
CA SER A 25 -15.00 -11.06 -8.51
C SER A 25 -13.92 -11.22 -7.45
N MET A 26 -13.49 -12.45 -7.15
CA MET A 26 -12.47 -12.71 -6.13
C MET A 26 -11.12 -12.01 -6.42
N PRO A 27 -10.46 -12.22 -7.58
CA PRO A 27 -9.19 -11.56 -7.86
C PRO A 27 -9.32 -10.04 -7.88
N MET A 28 -10.42 -9.48 -8.41
CA MET A 28 -10.66 -8.03 -8.36
C MET A 28 -10.78 -7.52 -6.92
N TYR A 29 -11.45 -8.26 -6.04
CA TYR A 29 -11.58 -7.88 -4.63
C TYR A 29 -10.25 -7.91 -3.89
N TYR A 30 -9.40 -8.91 -4.13
CA TYR A 30 -8.04 -8.94 -3.57
C TYR A 30 -7.20 -7.74 -4.00
N ARG A 31 -7.21 -7.41 -5.30
CA ARG A 31 -6.51 -6.21 -5.81
C ARG A 31 -7.01 -4.91 -5.21
N TYR A 32 -8.31 -4.80 -4.98
CA TYR A 32 -8.88 -3.63 -4.31
C TYR A 32 -8.38 -3.53 -2.85
N GLN A 33 -8.30 -4.65 -2.14
CA GLN A 33 -7.78 -4.66 -0.78
C GLN A 33 -6.31 -4.25 -0.71
N GLU A 34 -5.45 -4.77 -1.59
CA GLU A 34 -4.02 -4.41 -1.66
C GLU A 34 -3.84 -2.88 -1.80
N ARG A 35 -4.57 -2.25 -2.73
CA ARG A 35 -4.54 -0.79 -2.93
C ARG A 35 -5.03 -0.03 -1.70
N ASN A 36 -6.15 -0.47 -1.14
CA ASN A 36 -6.72 0.17 0.03
C ASN A 36 -5.77 0.06 1.24
N ASN A 37 -5.11 -1.08 1.42
CA ASN A 37 -4.16 -1.31 2.50
C ASN A 37 -2.98 -0.36 2.40
N VAL A 38 -2.35 -0.25 1.23
CA VAL A 38 -1.20 0.65 1.01
C VAL A 38 -1.59 2.12 1.21
N SER A 39 -2.74 2.56 0.68
CA SER A 39 -3.19 3.94 0.86
C SER A 39 -3.49 4.26 2.33
N LEU A 40 -4.19 3.36 3.03
CA LEU A 40 -4.53 3.54 4.45
C LEU A 40 -3.27 3.53 5.33
N ALA A 41 -2.32 2.64 5.05
CA ALA A 41 -1.02 2.58 5.71
C ALA A 41 -0.26 3.91 5.57
N ALA A 42 -0.17 4.43 4.34
CA ALA A 42 0.49 5.70 4.06
C ALA A 42 -0.24 6.88 4.72
N GLU A 43 -1.56 6.89 4.74
CA GLU A 43 -2.37 7.93 5.39
C GLU A 43 -2.19 7.94 6.91
N ASN A 44 -2.28 6.78 7.57
CA ASN A 44 -2.06 6.66 9.02
C ASN A 44 -0.63 7.08 9.41
N ALA A 45 0.38 6.66 8.63
CA ALA A 45 1.75 7.08 8.85
C ALA A 45 1.91 8.59 8.64
N THR A 46 1.31 9.16 7.60
CA THR A 46 1.31 10.61 7.36
C THR A 46 0.67 11.36 8.51
N GLU A 47 -0.46 10.90 9.04
CA GLU A 47 -1.14 11.50 10.18
C GLU A 47 -0.27 11.44 11.45
N GLY A 48 0.28 10.26 11.77
CA GLY A 48 1.16 10.06 12.91
C GLY A 48 2.41 10.95 12.85
N ILE A 49 3.07 11.02 11.70
CA ILE A 49 4.27 11.86 11.50
C ILE A 49 3.91 13.36 11.60
N ASN A 50 2.82 13.81 10.95
CA ASN A 50 2.36 15.20 11.05
C ASN A 50 2.03 15.58 12.49
N ARG A 51 1.38 14.68 13.23
CA ARG A 51 1.02 14.93 14.62
C ARG A 51 2.25 15.00 15.51
N ALA A 52 3.21 14.09 15.35
CA ALA A 52 4.49 14.14 16.07
C ALA A 52 5.25 15.45 15.78
N CYS A 53 5.24 15.92 14.53
CA CYS A 53 5.80 17.21 14.15
C CYS A 53 5.16 18.38 14.92
N ILE A 54 3.81 18.46 14.92
CA ILE A 54 3.07 19.52 15.59
C ILE A 54 3.33 19.52 17.10
N LEU A 55 3.27 18.35 17.75
CA LEU A 55 3.55 18.24 19.19
C LEU A 55 4.98 18.66 19.53
N SER A 56 5.94 18.32 18.67
CA SER A 56 7.33 18.76 18.82
C SER A 56 7.45 20.27 18.68
N GLN A 57 6.81 20.90 17.70
CA GLN A 57 6.80 22.36 17.52
C GLN A 57 6.18 23.09 18.70
N LEU A 58 5.09 22.55 19.25
CA LEU A 58 4.45 23.11 20.44
C LEU A 58 5.31 22.96 21.70
N GLY A 59 6.35 22.13 21.65
CA GLY A 59 7.14 21.77 22.83
C GLY A 59 6.26 21.06 23.87
N GLU A 60 5.25 20.32 23.42
CA GLU A 60 4.30 19.65 24.30
C GLU A 60 5.06 18.72 25.25
N HIS A 61 4.79 18.87 26.55
CA HIS A 61 5.51 18.17 27.62
C HIS A 61 7.04 18.36 27.62
N ASP A 62 7.55 19.48 27.10
CA ASP A 62 8.98 19.83 26.98
C ASP A 62 9.83 18.77 26.25
N SER A 63 9.21 18.03 25.34
CA SER A 63 9.84 16.92 24.63
C SER A 63 9.77 17.08 23.11
N GLY A 64 10.70 16.42 22.42
CA GLY A 64 10.49 16.01 21.04
C GLY A 64 9.50 14.83 20.99
N TRP A 65 8.91 14.62 19.82
CA TRP A 65 7.97 13.55 19.54
C TRP A 65 8.36 12.87 18.24
N GLY A 66 7.96 11.62 18.08
CA GLY A 66 8.21 10.86 16.87
C GLY A 66 7.09 9.89 16.55
N TYR A 67 7.24 9.23 15.41
CA TYR A 67 6.36 8.17 14.96
C TYR A 67 7.20 6.96 14.56
N SER A 68 6.88 5.80 15.13
CA SER A 68 7.44 4.52 14.70
C SER A 68 6.58 3.94 13.60
N ILE A 69 7.20 3.74 12.44
CA ILE A 69 6.59 3.15 11.26
C ILE A 69 6.36 1.66 11.52
N THR A 70 7.36 0.98 12.07
CA THR A 70 7.35 -0.46 12.33
C THR A 70 6.24 -0.88 13.28
N TYR A 71 5.95 -0.08 14.30
CA TYR A 71 4.91 -0.39 15.30
C TYR A 71 3.62 0.40 15.10
N GLY A 72 3.60 1.40 14.22
CA GLY A 72 2.46 2.28 14.02
C GLY A 72 2.10 3.07 15.28
N ILE A 73 3.11 3.63 15.97
CA ILE A 73 2.94 4.32 17.25
C ILE A 73 3.53 5.72 17.17
N LEU A 74 2.70 6.72 17.46
CA LEU A 74 3.17 8.06 17.82
C LEU A 74 3.64 8.03 19.26
N TYR A 75 4.79 8.65 19.54
CA TYR A 75 5.41 8.61 20.85
C TYR A 75 6.05 9.92 21.26
N LYS A 76 6.20 10.10 22.58
CA LYS A 76 6.96 11.19 23.19
C LYS A 76 8.40 10.73 23.44
N GLY A 77 9.37 11.42 22.86
CA GLY A 77 10.80 11.15 23.04
C GLY A 77 11.62 11.48 21.79
N SER A 78 12.95 11.36 21.90
CA SER A 78 13.88 11.55 20.78
C SER A 78 14.12 10.30 19.93
N SER A 79 13.66 9.14 20.40
CA SER A 79 13.65 7.85 19.67
C SER A 79 12.61 6.93 20.29
N TYR A 80 12.14 5.94 19.53
CA TYR A 80 11.11 4.99 19.97
C TYR A 80 11.61 4.10 21.11
N ASP A 81 12.88 3.73 21.09
CA ASP A 81 13.48 2.87 22.11
C ASP A 81 13.57 3.55 23.48
N THR A 82 13.81 4.87 23.48
CA THR A 82 13.93 5.68 24.70
C THR A 82 12.68 6.47 25.03
N ARG A 83 11.54 6.13 24.40
CA ARG A 83 10.30 6.89 24.54
C ARG A 83 9.66 6.75 25.92
N ASP A 84 8.76 7.67 26.22
CA ASP A 84 7.84 7.55 27.35
C ASP A 84 6.52 6.92 26.90
N THR A 85 6.32 5.64 27.25
CA THR A 85 5.18 4.83 26.80
C THR A 85 3.83 5.31 27.35
N ALA A 86 3.80 6.19 28.35
CA ALA A 86 2.55 6.73 28.88
C ALA A 86 1.83 7.64 27.87
N TYR A 87 2.51 8.05 26.81
CA TYR A 87 2.01 8.95 25.77
C TYR A 87 1.93 8.27 24.39
N ASP A 88 2.04 6.95 24.33
CA ASP A 88 1.93 6.19 23.08
C ASP A 88 0.50 6.31 22.54
N GLU A 89 0.39 6.70 21.26
CA GLU A 89 -0.87 6.72 20.52
C GLU A 89 -0.77 5.85 19.27
N SER A 90 -1.81 5.06 19.02
CA SER A 90 -1.78 4.07 17.94
C SER A 90 -2.32 4.64 16.63
N TYR A 91 -1.50 4.57 15.60
CA TYR A 91 -1.81 4.85 14.20
C TYR A 91 -1.27 3.67 13.37
N PRO A 92 -1.98 2.53 13.34
CA PRO A 92 -1.43 1.29 12.83
C PRO A 92 -1.20 1.34 11.33
N VAL A 93 -0.04 0.83 10.91
CA VAL A 93 0.26 0.45 9.52
C VAL A 93 -0.22 -1.01 9.39
N PHE A 94 -1.28 -1.24 8.61
CA PHE A 94 -2.03 -2.52 8.60
C PHE A 94 -1.17 -3.75 8.23
N GLY A 95 -1.53 -4.93 8.76
CA GLY A 95 -0.80 -6.19 8.55
C GLY A 95 -1.07 -6.80 7.18
N GLY A 96 -0.15 -6.57 6.25
CA GLY A 96 -0.23 -6.97 4.84
C GLY A 96 0.67 -6.09 3.98
N VAL A 97 0.92 -4.87 4.46
CA VAL A 97 1.83 -3.92 3.81
C VAL A 97 3.27 -4.18 4.26
N SER A 98 4.15 -4.43 3.31
CA SER A 98 5.59 -4.40 3.52
C SER A 98 6.07 -2.94 3.54
N VAL A 99 6.99 -2.62 4.45
CA VAL A 99 7.53 -1.26 4.58
C VAL A 99 9.03 -1.28 4.47
N THR A 100 9.57 -0.36 3.69
CA THR A 100 11.02 -0.16 3.52
C THR A 100 11.36 1.31 3.77
N GLY A 101 12.57 1.56 4.31
CA GLY A 101 13.00 2.89 4.74
C GLY A 101 13.35 2.91 6.23
N PRO A 102 13.30 4.09 6.88
CA PRO A 102 13.58 4.21 8.31
C PRO A 102 12.46 3.59 9.17
N ASP A 103 12.83 2.97 10.30
CA ASP A 103 11.88 2.39 11.27
C ASP A 103 11.07 3.45 12.04
N GLU A 104 11.57 4.68 12.09
CA GLU A 104 10.95 5.79 12.78
C GLU A 104 11.31 7.14 12.17
N ILE A 105 10.46 8.14 12.44
CA ILE A 105 10.72 9.56 12.19
C ILE A 105 10.49 10.31 13.50
N ALA A 106 11.59 10.79 14.09
CA ALA A 106 11.58 11.60 15.30
C ALA A 106 11.89 13.06 14.98
N PHE A 107 11.40 13.99 15.79
CA PHE A 107 11.58 15.43 15.58
C PHE A 107 12.24 16.13 16.76
N HIS A 108 13.05 17.14 16.45
CA HIS A 108 13.56 18.07 17.44
C HIS A 108 12.43 18.97 17.97
N LYS A 109 12.44 19.22 19.30
CA LYS A 109 11.48 20.12 19.94
C LYS A 109 11.61 21.55 19.39
N LEU A 110 10.49 22.27 19.35
CA LEU A 110 10.30 23.64 18.89
C LEU A 110 10.53 23.89 17.39
N THR A 111 11.16 22.97 16.66
CA THR A 111 11.48 23.17 15.23
C THR A 111 10.71 22.25 14.31
N CYS A 112 10.34 21.04 14.76
CA CYS A 112 9.98 19.93 13.87
C CYS A 112 11.03 19.71 12.77
N GLU A 113 12.30 19.92 13.10
CA GLU A 113 13.34 19.40 12.24
C GLU A 113 13.43 17.88 12.49
N PRO A 114 13.30 17.04 11.46
CA PRO A 114 13.46 15.60 11.63
C PRO A 114 14.89 15.28 12.07
N ILE A 115 15.03 14.40 13.07
CA ILE A 115 16.32 13.87 13.54
C ILE A 115 16.95 12.99 12.44
N GLY A 116 16.10 12.38 11.60
CA GLY A 116 16.48 11.73 10.35
C GLY A 116 15.42 11.95 9.29
N ALA A 117 15.83 12.51 8.14
CA ALA A 117 15.00 12.58 6.94
C ALA A 117 15.09 11.25 6.17
N GLY A 118 14.05 10.92 5.40
CA GLY A 118 14.03 9.67 4.66
C GLY A 118 12.80 9.49 3.78
N SER A 119 12.91 8.51 2.90
CA SER A 119 11.78 7.98 2.15
C SER A 119 11.31 6.69 2.81
N ILE A 120 9.99 6.56 2.96
CA ILE A 120 9.30 5.38 3.46
C ILE A 120 8.43 4.87 2.31
N THR A 121 8.69 3.64 1.87
CA THR A 121 7.91 2.99 0.81
C THR A 121 7.06 1.88 1.40
N PHE A 122 5.78 1.91 1.08
CA PHE A 122 4.75 0.94 1.45
C PHE A 122 4.42 0.10 0.22
N GLU A 123 4.34 -1.22 0.37
CA GLU A 123 4.04 -2.14 -0.72
C GLU A 123 3.09 -3.26 -0.28
N ASP A 124 2.12 -3.58 -1.13
CA ASP A 124 1.25 -4.77 -0.98
C ASP A 124 0.84 -5.26 -2.37
N GLY A 125 1.12 -6.52 -2.69
CA GLY A 125 0.72 -7.16 -3.95
C GLY A 125 1.22 -6.47 -5.22
N GLY A 126 2.35 -5.75 -5.15
CA GLY A 126 2.90 -4.96 -6.27
C GLY A 126 2.28 -3.57 -6.44
N VAL A 127 1.41 -3.14 -5.52
CA VAL A 127 1.00 -1.74 -5.35
C VAL A 127 2.01 -1.06 -4.45
N THR A 128 2.52 0.10 -4.83
CA THR A 128 3.53 0.82 -4.04
C THR A 128 3.17 2.29 -3.86
N THR A 129 3.46 2.83 -2.67
CA THR A 129 3.30 4.25 -2.35
C THR A 129 4.49 4.71 -1.52
N GLU A 130 4.92 5.95 -1.76
CA GLU A 130 6.09 6.52 -1.09
C GLU A 130 5.71 7.78 -0.32
N ILE A 131 6.24 7.92 0.90
CA ILE A 131 6.22 9.14 1.68
C ILE A 131 7.65 9.63 1.85
N VAL A 132 7.89 10.91 1.57
CA VAL A 132 9.19 11.55 1.76
C VAL A 132 9.07 12.58 2.88
N VAL A 133 9.88 12.41 3.92
CA VAL A 133 10.03 13.39 5.00
C VAL A 133 11.30 14.21 4.75
N GLN A 134 11.13 15.51 4.62
CA GLN A 134 12.20 16.47 4.34
C GLN A 134 12.46 17.39 5.53
N SER A 135 13.53 18.20 5.45
CA SER A 135 13.81 19.25 6.43
C SER A 135 12.62 20.20 6.61
N GLY A 136 12.50 20.74 7.82
CA GLY A 136 11.36 21.57 8.24
C GLY A 136 10.06 20.79 8.46
N GLY A 137 10.09 19.46 8.48
CA GLY A 137 8.90 18.63 8.75
C GLY A 137 7.94 18.53 7.57
N ILE A 138 8.42 18.80 6.35
CA ILE A 138 7.61 18.71 5.13
C ILE A 138 7.44 17.23 4.78
N ILE A 139 6.18 16.80 4.69
CA ILE A 139 5.81 15.42 4.34
C ILE A 139 5.14 15.43 2.98
N VAL A 140 5.74 14.73 2.02
CA VAL A 140 5.24 14.62 0.64
C VAL A 140 4.86 13.17 0.38
N ARG A 141 3.59 12.91 0.05
CA ARG A 141 3.13 11.61 -0.43
C ARG A 141 3.17 11.59 -1.96
N SER A 142 3.84 10.59 -2.52
CA SER A 142 3.82 10.27 -3.95
C SER A 142 2.50 9.59 -4.33
N ASN A 143 2.09 9.73 -5.59
CA ASN A 143 0.96 8.95 -6.11
C ASN A 143 1.25 7.45 -6.06
N ASP A 144 0.20 6.67 -5.84
CA ASP A 144 0.26 5.21 -5.85
C ASP A 144 0.69 4.70 -7.23
N LYS A 145 1.52 3.67 -7.22
CA LYS A 145 2.06 3.01 -8.40
C LYS A 145 1.65 1.55 -8.42
N LEU A 146 1.43 1.04 -9.63
CA LEU A 146 1.03 -0.34 -9.89
C LEU A 146 2.13 -1.03 -10.70
N THR A 147 2.51 -2.22 -10.28
CA THR A 147 3.35 -3.12 -11.09
C THR A 147 2.50 -3.78 -12.17
N ILE A 148 2.96 -3.66 -13.43
CA ILE A 148 2.28 -4.15 -14.62
C ILE A 148 3.26 -4.89 -15.53
N CYS A 149 2.74 -5.85 -16.29
CA CYS A 149 3.43 -6.40 -17.45
C CYS A 149 3.02 -5.57 -18.65
N HIS A 150 3.96 -4.78 -19.14
CA HIS A 150 3.78 -3.94 -20.31
C HIS A 150 4.11 -4.73 -21.57
N LYS A 151 3.21 -4.71 -22.57
CA LYS A 151 3.40 -5.37 -23.87
C LYS A 151 3.38 -4.35 -25.00
N PRO A 152 4.53 -3.74 -25.36
CA PRO A 152 4.60 -2.86 -26.52
C PRO A 152 4.31 -3.65 -27.80
N GLN A 153 3.73 -2.98 -28.80
CA GLN A 153 3.30 -3.57 -30.08
C GLN A 153 4.43 -4.43 -30.70
N ASN A 154 4.35 -5.76 -30.50
CA ASN A 154 5.13 -6.84 -31.12
C ASN A 154 6.53 -7.22 -30.57
N ASN A 155 6.90 -7.04 -29.30
CA ASN A 155 8.07 -7.79 -28.77
C ASN A 155 8.20 -7.80 -27.24
N GLY A 156 7.99 -8.98 -26.63
CA GLY A 156 8.29 -9.27 -25.22
C GLY A 156 7.45 -8.51 -24.20
N GLY A 157 7.11 -9.15 -23.09
CA GLY A 157 6.58 -8.45 -21.92
C GLY A 157 7.73 -7.82 -21.13
N ASN A 158 7.57 -6.58 -20.68
CA ASN A 158 8.48 -6.00 -19.69
C ASN A 158 7.71 -5.59 -18.43
N THR A 159 8.16 -6.09 -17.27
CA THR A 159 7.65 -5.64 -15.98
C THR A 159 8.05 -4.20 -15.73
N MET A 160 7.08 -3.34 -15.39
CA MET A 160 7.33 -1.94 -15.03
C MET A 160 6.33 -1.43 -13.98
N SER A 161 6.67 -0.37 -13.28
CA SER A 161 5.75 0.33 -12.38
C SER A 161 5.22 1.61 -13.02
N VAL A 162 3.90 1.75 -13.05
CA VAL A 162 3.22 2.95 -13.59
C VAL A 162 2.39 3.61 -12.51
N SER A 163 2.14 4.92 -12.63
CA SER A 163 1.15 5.57 -11.77
C SER A 163 -0.22 4.90 -11.94
N GLU A 164 -0.98 4.74 -10.86
CA GLU A 164 -2.34 4.20 -10.93
C GLU A 164 -3.23 4.95 -11.95
N ASN A 165 -3.05 6.26 -12.05
CA ASN A 165 -3.80 7.09 -13.00
C ASN A 165 -3.51 6.75 -14.48
N ALA A 166 -2.37 6.13 -14.78
CA ALA A 166 -2.01 5.70 -16.13
C ALA A 166 -2.59 4.32 -16.49
N TRP A 167 -3.00 3.53 -15.50
CA TRP A 167 -3.44 2.14 -15.70
C TRP A 167 -4.57 1.95 -16.73
N PRO A 168 -5.64 2.76 -16.74
CA PRO A 168 -6.70 2.61 -17.74
C PRO A 168 -6.20 2.72 -19.18
N GLY A 169 -5.16 3.52 -19.43
CA GLY A 169 -4.52 3.63 -20.75
C GLY A 169 -3.70 2.39 -21.11
N HIS A 170 -2.88 1.93 -20.16
CA HIS A 170 -2.06 0.71 -20.31
C HIS A 170 -2.92 -0.54 -20.54
N GLN A 171 -3.99 -0.71 -19.77
CA GLN A 171 -4.93 -1.82 -19.93
C GLN A 171 -5.57 -1.85 -21.33
N GLY A 172 -5.90 -0.68 -21.90
CA GLY A 172 -6.46 -0.56 -23.25
C GLY A 172 -5.47 -0.95 -24.35
N HIS A 173 -4.19 -1.05 -24.03
CA HIS A 173 -3.10 -1.37 -24.96
C HIS A 173 -2.62 -2.83 -24.84
N GLY A 174 -3.23 -3.65 -23.98
CA GLY A 174 -2.91 -5.07 -23.82
C GLY A 174 -2.01 -5.41 -22.63
N ASP A 175 -1.73 -4.43 -21.77
CA ASP A 175 -0.98 -4.63 -20.53
C ASP A 175 -1.85 -5.33 -19.48
N HIS A 176 -1.24 -6.12 -18.59
CA HIS A 176 -1.90 -6.71 -17.43
C HIS A 176 -1.23 -6.29 -16.11
N LEU A 177 -1.98 -6.36 -15.01
CA LEU A 177 -1.44 -6.14 -13.66
C LEU A 177 -0.54 -7.31 -13.25
N GLY A 178 0.47 -7.01 -12.42
CA GLY A 178 1.47 -7.98 -11.99
C GLY A 178 2.70 -7.98 -12.87
N GLU A 179 3.71 -8.74 -12.47
CA GLU A 179 4.92 -8.94 -13.28
C GLU A 179 4.58 -9.72 -14.55
N CYS A 180 5.42 -9.60 -15.57
CA CYS A 180 5.36 -10.54 -16.67
C CYS A 180 5.75 -11.93 -16.16
N GLU A 181 4.99 -12.94 -16.54
CA GLU A 181 5.42 -14.31 -16.41
C GLU A 181 6.53 -14.51 -17.47
N ASP A 182 7.70 -14.98 -17.05
CA ASP A 182 8.70 -15.47 -18.00
C ASP A 182 8.06 -16.66 -18.72
N ASP A 183 8.06 -16.64 -20.05
CA ASP A 183 7.65 -17.80 -20.84
C ASP A 183 8.71 -18.91 -20.62
N GLU A 184 8.67 -19.62 -19.49
CA GLU A 184 9.33 -20.93 -19.30
C GLU A 184 8.56 -22.05 -20.04
N ASP A 185 7.83 -21.69 -21.10
CA ASP A 185 7.55 -22.64 -22.17
C ASP A 185 8.84 -22.72 -23.00
N ASP A 186 9.83 -23.44 -22.44
CA ASP A 186 10.84 -24.12 -23.24
C ASP A 186 10.06 -24.84 -24.35
N ASP A 187 10.15 -24.28 -25.55
CA ASP A 187 9.96 -24.99 -26.79
C ASP A 187 10.84 -26.25 -26.69
N ASP A 188 10.26 -27.35 -26.20
CA ASP A 188 10.82 -28.69 -26.35
C ASP A 188 10.95 -28.92 -27.86
N ASP A 189 12.16 -28.62 -28.35
CA ASP A 189 12.69 -28.87 -29.68
C ASP A 189 12.33 -30.28 -30.20
N ASP A 190 11.85 -30.30 -31.46
CA ASP A 190 11.89 -31.38 -32.47
C ASP A 190 11.18 -32.74 -32.23
#